data_AF-A0A7H9HXS5-F1
#
_entry.id   AF-A0A7H9HXS5-F1
#
_cell.length_a   1.000
_cell.length_b   1.000
_cell.length_c   1.000
_cell.angle_alpha   90.00
_cell.angle_beta   90.00
_cell.angle_gamma   90.00
#
_symmetry.space_group_name_H-M   'P 1'
#
loop_
_entity.id
_entity.type
_entity.pdbx_description
1 polymer ?
#
loop_
_entity_poly.entity_id
_entity_poly.type
_entity_poly.pdbx_seq_one_letter_code
_entity_poly.pdbx_strand_id
1 'polypeptide(L)'
;MYGTAALPNLGRILSQSAVLLPWTTTFGRAADSLPRAYPKGLLEKLFGQSDRPKDERDFFSNNGILLAVPKKKVSHQKKRQKLYGPGSKQLKMINHLNKCPSCGHQKRANTLCMYCFDEIRKVWKAQTFRANEEVPQEKEMSEVDKRVLYPGKKLREHEKKLRDKDSYVERRMRALPVQDK
;
A
#
# COMPACT_ATOMS: atom_id res chain seq x y z
N MET A 1 -40.12 27.11 24.82
CA MET A 1 -40.74 26.21 23.82
C MET A 1 -39.77 25.07 23.55
N TYR A 2 -39.82 24.04 24.40
CA TYR A 2 -39.03 22.82 24.27
C TYR A 2 -39.93 21.72 23.73
N GLY A 3 -39.45 20.92 22.79
CA GLY A 3 -40.23 19.81 22.26
C GLY A 3 -39.43 18.95 21.28
N THR A 4 -38.64 18.04 21.82
CA THR A 4 -38.06 16.88 21.15
C THR A 4 -39.11 15.79 20.87
N ALA A 5 -39.03 15.09 19.73
CA ALA A 5 -39.57 13.74 19.52
C ALA A 5 -38.83 13.13 18.31
N ALA A 6 -37.98 12.10 18.38
CA ALA A 6 -38.11 10.73 18.91
C ALA A 6 -39.06 9.84 18.08
N LEU A 7 -38.47 8.82 17.45
CA LEU A 7 -39.04 7.78 16.57
C LEU A 7 -40.01 6.82 17.28
N PRO A 8 -40.82 6.05 16.52
CA PRO A 8 -40.66 4.57 16.48
C PRO A 8 -40.84 4.03 15.03
N ASN A 9 -40.17 3.01 14.48
CA ASN A 9 -39.68 1.68 14.84
C ASN A 9 -40.75 0.54 14.85
N LEU A 10 -40.38 -0.57 14.16
CA LEU A 10 -40.95 -1.95 14.14
C LEU A 10 -42.18 -2.21 13.21
N GLY A 11 -42.28 -3.29 12.42
CA GLY A 11 -41.46 -4.51 12.22
C GLY A 11 -41.90 -5.22 10.91
N ARG A 12 -40.99 -5.84 10.14
CA ARG A 12 -40.55 -7.27 10.15
C ARG A 12 -41.65 -8.32 10.02
N ILE A 13 -41.69 -9.04 8.88
CA ILE A 13 -42.05 -10.48 8.74
C ILE A 13 -41.26 -11.00 7.51
N LEU A 14 -40.10 -11.68 7.65
CA LEU A 14 -39.83 -13.10 7.92
C LEU A 14 -40.03 -14.06 6.73
N SER A 15 -38.92 -14.60 6.21
CA SER A 15 -38.65 -16.05 5.99
C SER A 15 -37.30 -16.15 5.24
N GLN A 16 -36.22 -16.58 5.90
CA GLN A 16 -35.79 -17.97 6.04
C GLN A 16 -35.68 -18.73 4.71
N SER A 17 -34.46 -18.77 4.17
CA SER A 17 -33.82 -20.06 3.85
C SER A 17 -32.31 -19.83 3.76
N ALA A 18 -31.61 -20.22 4.82
CA ALA A 18 -30.17 -20.36 4.80
C ALA A 18 -29.86 -21.56 3.90
N VAL A 19 -29.44 -21.31 2.66
CA VAL A 19 -28.83 -22.36 1.84
C VAL A 19 -27.47 -22.64 2.47
N LEU A 20 -27.42 -23.72 3.25
CA LEU A 20 -26.20 -24.31 3.76
C LEU A 20 -25.31 -24.63 2.55
N LEU A 21 -24.28 -23.82 2.36
CA LEU A 21 -23.31 -24.01 1.31
C LEU A 21 -22.59 -25.37 1.54
N PRO A 22 -22.25 -26.12 0.49
CA PRO A 22 -21.96 -27.56 0.54
C PRO A 22 -20.56 -27.89 1.05
N TRP A 23 -19.85 -26.94 1.66
CA TRP A 23 -18.44 -27.08 2.03
C TRP A 23 -18.24 -27.43 3.51
N THR A 24 -19.31 -27.71 4.25
CA THR A 24 -19.20 -28.38 5.55
C THR A 24 -19.47 -29.87 5.37
N THR A 25 -18.53 -30.60 4.77
CA THR A 25 -18.30 -31.99 5.16
C THR A 25 -16.81 -32.20 5.36
N THR A 26 -16.46 -32.33 6.64
CA THR A 26 -15.21 -32.89 7.12
C THR A 26 -15.05 -34.30 6.57
N PHE A 27 -13.84 -34.60 6.08
CA PHE A 27 -13.16 -35.89 6.11
C PHE A 27 -14.05 -37.16 6.11
N GLY A 28 -14.04 -37.83 4.95
CA GLY A 28 -14.06 -39.30 4.88
C GLY A 28 -15.43 -39.97 4.94
N ARG A 29 -15.97 -40.30 3.77
CA ARG A 29 -16.45 -41.65 3.45
C ARG A 29 -16.75 -41.77 1.96
N ALA A 30 -16.18 -42.82 1.38
CA ALA A 30 -16.46 -43.31 0.04
C ALA A 30 -17.88 -43.92 -0.04
N ALA A 31 -18.18 -44.37 -1.26
CA ALA A 31 -19.31 -45.16 -1.73
C ALA A 31 -20.44 -44.31 -2.32
N ASP A 32 -20.61 -44.30 -3.65
CA ASP A 32 -20.99 -45.48 -4.45
C ASP A 32 -22.18 -46.22 -3.82
N SER A 33 -23.30 -45.52 -3.60
CA SER A 33 -24.60 -46.18 -3.60
C SER A 33 -25.72 -45.14 -3.50
N LEU A 34 -26.28 -44.72 -4.62
CA LEU A 34 -27.74 -44.56 -4.72
C LEU A 34 -28.18 -44.85 -6.17
N PRO A 35 -29.34 -45.50 -6.37
CA PRO A 35 -29.63 -46.30 -7.55
C PRO A 35 -29.96 -45.46 -8.78
N ARG A 36 -29.22 -45.75 -9.86
CA ARG A 36 -29.30 -45.12 -11.18
C ARG A 36 -30.41 -45.72 -12.03
N ALA A 37 -31.65 -45.60 -11.60
CA ALA A 37 -32.79 -45.94 -12.44
C ALA A 37 -33.82 -44.82 -12.38
N TYR A 38 -33.63 -43.82 -13.26
CA TYR A 38 -34.66 -42.83 -13.49
C TYR A 38 -35.91 -43.50 -14.08
N PRO A 39 -37.13 -43.07 -13.68
CA PRO A 39 -38.37 -43.62 -14.22
C PRO A 39 -38.37 -43.48 -15.74
N LYS A 40 -38.81 -44.51 -16.47
CA LYS A 40 -38.73 -44.58 -17.94
C LYS A 40 -39.31 -43.35 -18.65
N GLY A 41 -40.35 -42.73 -18.09
CA GLY A 41 -40.92 -41.49 -18.61
C GLY A 41 -40.05 -40.24 -18.44
N LEU A 42 -39.13 -40.22 -17.46
CA LEU A 42 -38.10 -39.18 -17.38
C LEU A 42 -36.98 -39.45 -18.40
N LEU A 43 -36.63 -40.72 -18.62
CA LEU A 43 -35.66 -41.11 -19.63
C LEU A 43 -36.12 -40.69 -21.04
N GLU A 44 -37.41 -40.85 -21.33
CA GLU A 44 -38.04 -40.43 -22.58
C GLU A 44 -38.10 -38.91 -22.73
N LYS A 45 -38.32 -38.15 -21.66
CA LYS A 45 -38.20 -36.68 -21.66
C LYS A 45 -36.75 -36.20 -21.79
N LEU A 46 -35.78 -37.00 -21.33
CA LEU A 46 -34.35 -36.69 -21.45
C LEU A 46 -33.79 -37.00 -22.85
N PHE A 47 -34.26 -38.06 -23.52
CA PHE A 47 -33.79 -38.46 -24.85
C PHE A 47 -34.69 -37.98 -26.01
N GLY A 48 -35.96 -37.64 -25.73
CA GLY A 48 -36.95 -37.17 -26.70
C GLY A 48 -36.82 -35.70 -27.09
N GLN A 49 -35.75 -35.02 -26.66
CA GLN A 49 -35.44 -33.65 -27.05
C GLN A 49 -34.06 -33.55 -27.69
N SER A 50 -33.79 -34.45 -28.64
CA SER A 50 -32.56 -34.44 -29.45
C SER A 50 -32.68 -33.68 -30.77
N ASP A 51 -33.81 -32.98 -31.03
CA ASP A 51 -34.03 -32.17 -32.23
C ASP A 51 -34.40 -30.71 -31.92
N ARG A 52 -33.66 -30.06 -31.01
CA ARG A 52 -33.62 -28.58 -30.97
C ARG A 52 -32.30 -28.14 -31.60
N PRO A 53 -32.34 -27.31 -32.66
CA PRO A 53 -31.12 -26.89 -33.35
C PRO A 53 -30.14 -26.26 -32.35
N LYS A 54 -28.88 -26.71 -32.44
CA LYS A 54 -27.71 -26.07 -31.85
C LYS A 54 -27.79 -24.56 -32.10
N ASP A 55 -27.94 -23.76 -31.05
CA ASP A 55 -27.32 -22.44 -30.88
C ASP A 55 -28.15 -21.60 -29.90
N GLU A 56 -27.94 -21.82 -28.61
CA GLU A 56 -27.78 -20.66 -27.74
C GLU A 56 -26.36 -20.72 -27.19
N ARG A 57 -25.42 -20.52 -28.13
CA ARG A 57 -24.10 -20.03 -27.76
C ARG A 57 -24.32 -18.62 -27.25
N ASP A 58 -24.57 -18.49 -25.95
CA ASP A 58 -24.53 -17.21 -25.27
C ASP A 58 -23.27 -16.48 -25.71
N PHE A 59 -23.43 -15.30 -26.32
CA PHE A 59 -22.33 -14.51 -26.87
C PHE A 59 -21.25 -14.24 -25.80
N PHE A 60 -21.64 -14.24 -24.53
CA PHE A 60 -20.77 -14.09 -23.37
C PHE A 60 -20.07 -15.38 -22.89
N SER A 61 -20.60 -16.56 -23.23
CA SER A 61 -20.18 -17.82 -22.59
C SER A 61 -19.09 -18.59 -23.35
N ASN A 62 -18.87 -18.34 -24.65
CA ASN A 62 -17.92 -19.17 -25.42
C ASN A 62 -17.02 -18.46 -26.44
N ASN A 63 -17.06 -17.14 -26.64
CA ASN A 63 -16.19 -16.48 -27.63
C ASN A 63 -15.67 -15.13 -27.16
N GLY A 64 -14.52 -15.16 -26.48
CA GLY A 64 -13.57 -14.04 -26.46
C GLY A 64 -13.98 -12.88 -25.58
N ILE A 65 -13.23 -12.70 -24.49
CA ILE A 65 -13.19 -11.51 -23.65
C ILE A 65 -13.47 -10.25 -24.50
N LEU A 66 -14.58 -9.55 -24.25
CA LEU A 66 -14.74 -8.17 -24.71
C LEU A 66 -13.75 -7.34 -23.90
N LEU A 67 -12.49 -7.42 -24.28
CA LEU A 67 -11.44 -6.67 -23.63
C LEU A 67 -11.80 -5.20 -23.81
N ALA A 68 -12.02 -4.49 -22.70
CA ALA A 68 -12.08 -3.03 -22.64
C ALA A 68 -10.67 -2.47 -22.95
N VAL A 69 -10.19 -2.77 -24.15
CA VAL A 69 -8.87 -2.43 -24.65
C VAL A 69 -9.03 -1.24 -25.59
N PRO A 70 -8.11 -0.27 -25.53
CA PRO A 70 -8.11 0.84 -26.47
C PRO A 70 -8.13 0.32 -27.91
N LYS A 71 -9.19 0.66 -28.66
CA LYS A 71 -9.37 0.21 -30.05
C LYS A 71 -8.21 0.58 -30.96
N LYS A 72 -7.52 1.69 -30.67
CA LYS A 72 -6.41 2.23 -31.47
C LYS A 72 -5.28 2.73 -30.56
N LYS A 73 -4.06 2.73 -31.08
CA LYS A 73 -2.91 3.40 -30.46
C LYS A 73 -3.20 4.89 -30.32
N VAL A 74 -3.04 5.42 -29.12
CA VAL A 74 -3.18 6.86 -28.85
C VAL A 74 -2.04 7.61 -29.55
N SER A 75 -2.36 8.66 -30.31
CA SER A 75 -1.34 9.48 -30.98
C SER A 75 -0.49 10.24 -29.97
N HIS A 76 0.73 10.61 -30.37
CA HIS A 76 1.63 11.40 -29.52
C HIS A 76 0.98 12.71 -29.06
N GLN A 77 0.28 13.41 -29.97
CA GLN A 77 -0.45 14.64 -29.66
C GLN A 77 -1.54 14.42 -28.60
N LYS A 78 -2.38 13.38 -28.76
CA LYS A 78 -3.46 13.08 -27.80
C LYS A 78 -2.91 12.72 -26.41
N LYS A 79 -1.79 11.98 -26.35
CA LYS A 79 -1.09 11.67 -25.09
C LYS A 79 -0.56 12.94 -24.42
N ARG A 80 0.09 13.82 -25.18
CA ARG A 80 0.63 15.09 -24.67
C ARG A 80 -0.46 16.06 -24.21
N GLN A 81 -1.52 16.23 -25.00
CA GLN A 81 -2.63 17.10 -24.64
C GLN A 81 -3.32 16.61 -23.35
N LYS A 82 -3.51 15.30 -23.19
CA LYS A 82 -4.08 14.72 -21.97
C LYS A 82 -3.16 14.87 -20.75
N LEU A 83 -1.83 14.78 -20.93
CA LEU A 83 -0.87 14.84 -19.82
C LEU A 83 -0.49 16.27 -19.42
N TYR A 84 -0.11 17.10 -20.39
CA TYR A 84 0.46 18.43 -20.15
C TYR A 84 -0.52 19.58 -20.41
N GLY A 85 -1.61 19.33 -21.16
CA GLY A 85 -2.61 20.35 -21.46
C GLY A 85 -3.36 20.88 -20.22
N PRO A 86 -3.94 20.02 -19.36
CA PRO A 86 -4.72 20.51 -18.22
C PRO A 86 -3.80 21.07 -17.14
N GLY A 87 -4.10 22.29 -16.70
CA GLY A 87 -3.36 22.98 -15.63
C GLY A 87 -3.36 22.23 -14.29
N SER A 88 -4.29 21.30 -14.06
CA SER A 88 -4.32 20.46 -12.85
C SER A 88 -3.17 19.45 -12.78
N LYS A 89 -2.62 19.02 -13.92
CA LYS A 89 -1.50 18.06 -13.98
C LYS A 89 -0.13 18.74 -13.99
N GLN A 90 -0.11 20.07 -14.10
CA GLN A 90 1.12 20.85 -14.13
C GLN A 90 1.57 21.20 -12.71
N LEU A 91 2.89 21.17 -12.48
CA LEU A 91 3.46 21.70 -11.25
C LEU A 91 3.22 23.22 -11.18
N LYS A 92 2.74 23.69 -10.03
CA LYS A 92 2.55 25.10 -9.76
C LYS A 92 3.80 25.71 -9.16
N MET A 93 4.07 26.96 -9.51
CA MET A 93 5.14 27.74 -8.88
C MET A 93 4.83 27.93 -7.39
N ILE A 94 5.85 27.75 -6.56
CA ILE A 94 5.71 27.89 -5.10
C ILE A 94 5.94 29.35 -4.74
N ASN A 95 4.88 30.16 -4.80
CA ASN A 95 4.97 31.61 -4.59
C ASN A 95 4.98 32.01 -3.09
N HIS A 96 4.58 31.12 -2.21
CA HIS A 96 4.45 31.37 -0.77
C HIS A 96 5.78 31.12 -0.02
N LEU A 97 6.90 31.57 -0.58
CA LEU A 97 8.22 31.51 0.07
C LEU A 97 8.56 32.86 0.70
N ASN A 98 8.91 32.85 1.99
CA ASN A 98 9.22 34.04 2.77
C ASN A 98 10.61 33.91 3.41
N LYS A 99 11.18 35.03 3.86
CA LYS A 99 12.43 35.06 4.64
C LYS A 99 12.22 34.46 6.04
N CYS A 100 13.15 33.64 6.49
CA CYS A 100 13.20 33.18 7.88
C CYS A 100 13.66 34.33 8.78
N PRO A 101 12.94 34.62 9.89
CA PRO A 101 13.33 35.72 10.79
C PRO A 101 14.65 35.47 11.52
N SER A 102 15.05 34.21 11.74
CA SER A 102 16.27 33.88 12.50
C SER A 102 17.53 33.83 11.63
N CYS A 103 17.46 33.15 10.48
CA CYS A 103 18.65 32.87 9.66
C CYS A 103 18.67 33.59 8.31
N GLY A 104 17.61 34.33 7.95
CA GLY A 104 17.54 35.06 6.67
C GLY A 104 17.39 34.18 5.41
N HIS A 105 17.30 32.86 5.53
CA HIS A 105 17.14 31.95 4.39
C HIS A 105 15.67 31.79 3.99
N GLN A 106 15.43 31.29 2.77
CA GLN A 106 14.10 31.00 2.27
C GLN A 106 13.42 29.89 3.10
N LYS A 107 12.15 30.10 3.45
CA LYS A 107 11.26 29.10 4.05
C LYS A 107 9.87 29.21 3.44
N ARG A 108 9.02 28.19 3.63
CA ARG A 108 7.59 28.30 3.30
C ARG A 108 6.88 29.25 4.26
N ALA A 109 5.88 29.97 3.76
CA ALA A 109 4.96 30.76 4.56
C ALA A 109 4.27 29.88 5.62
N ASN A 110 3.95 30.48 6.77
CA ASN A 110 3.27 29.82 7.90
C ASN A 110 3.96 28.55 8.43
N THR A 111 5.23 28.32 8.09
CA THR A 111 6.01 27.16 8.52
C THR A 111 7.28 27.61 9.25
N LEU A 112 7.77 26.78 10.17
CA LEU A 112 9.09 26.95 10.80
C LEU A 112 10.21 26.68 9.79
N CYS A 113 11.37 27.32 9.97
CA CYS A 113 12.53 27.00 9.16
C CYS A 113 13.08 25.64 9.60
N MET A 114 13.21 24.71 8.66
CA MET A 114 13.68 23.36 8.95
C MET A 114 15.14 23.32 9.39
N TYR A 115 15.95 24.30 8.98
CA TYR A 115 17.34 24.40 9.38
C TYR A 115 17.46 24.85 10.84
N CYS A 116 16.84 25.97 11.21
CA CYS A 116 16.86 26.46 12.59
C CYS A 116 16.24 25.45 13.57
N PHE A 117 15.16 24.78 13.16
CA PHE A 117 14.53 23.74 13.98
C PHE A 117 15.47 22.53 14.21
N ASP A 118 16.23 22.13 13.18
CA ASP A 118 17.18 21.03 13.32
C ASP A 118 18.39 21.41 14.20
N GLU A 119 18.83 22.67 14.18
CA GLU A 119 19.84 23.19 15.10
C GLU A 119 19.36 23.13 16.55
N ILE A 120 18.15 23.62 16.83
CA ILE A 120 17.55 23.54 18.17
C ILE A 120 17.43 22.08 18.62
N ARG A 121 16.97 21.18 17.74
CA ARG A 121 16.90 19.75 18.02
C ARG A 121 18.29 19.18 18.36
N LYS A 122 19.35 19.58 17.65
CA LYS A 122 20.73 19.13 17.94
C LYS A 122 21.18 19.60 19.31
N VAL A 123 20.88 20.85 19.69
CA VAL A 123 21.17 21.39 21.02
C VAL A 123 20.43 20.60 22.10
N TRP A 124 19.13 20.36 21.92
CA TRP A 124 18.36 19.55 22.87
C TRP A 124 18.87 18.13 22.98
N LYS A 125 19.26 17.51 21.85
CA LYS A 125 19.91 16.20 21.88
C LYS A 125 21.20 16.25 22.67
N ALA A 126 22.08 17.23 22.44
CA ALA A 126 23.33 17.35 23.17
C ALA A 126 23.12 17.53 24.69
N GLN A 127 22.11 18.30 25.09
CA GLN A 127 21.78 18.53 26.51
C GLN A 127 21.08 17.33 27.17
N THR A 128 20.21 16.64 26.44
CA THR A 128 19.44 15.50 26.99
C THR A 128 20.13 14.16 26.81
N PHE A 129 21.18 14.10 25.99
CA PHE A 129 21.89 12.87 25.69
C PHE A 129 22.55 12.31 26.94
N ARG A 130 22.14 11.09 27.29
CA ARG A 130 22.83 10.22 28.23
C ARG A 130 23.75 9.33 27.40
N ALA A 131 25.05 9.37 27.67
CA ALA A 131 25.97 8.45 27.04
C ALA A 131 25.59 7.01 27.42
N ASN A 132 25.54 6.11 26.43
CA ASN A 132 25.53 4.68 26.72
C ASN A 132 26.92 4.34 27.26
N GLU A 133 27.01 4.06 28.55
CA GLU A 133 28.24 3.59 29.16
C GLU A 133 28.50 2.16 28.68
N GLU A 134 29.72 1.90 28.21
CA GLU A 134 30.18 0.54 27.91
C GLU A 134 30.11 -0.29 29.19
N VAL A 135 29.81 -1.59 29.06
CA VAL A 135 29.74 -2.47 30.22
C VAL A 135 31.09 -2.41 30.95
N PRO A 136 31.13 -2.19 32.28
CA PRO A 136 32.39 -1.97 33.01
C PRO A 136 33.44 -3.05 32.74
N GLN A 137 32.98 -4.30 32.61
CA GLN A 137 33.79 -5.47 32.25
C GLN A 137 34.60 -5.23 30.96
N GLU A 138 33.96 -4.78 29.89
CA GLU A 138 34.63 -4.52 28.61
C GLU A 138 35.59 -3.32 28.70
N LYS A 139 35.32 -2.35 29.58
CA LYS A 139 36.20 -1.20 29.80
C LYS A 139 37.52 -1.60 30.46
N GLU A 140 37.46 -2.53 31.41
CA GLU A 140 38.59 -3.01 32.21
C GLU A 140 39.47 -4.06 31.49
N MET A 141 38.95 -4.75 30.46
CA MET A 141 39.71 -5.75 29.72
C MET A 141 40.95 -5.16 29.03
N SER A 142 42.08 -5.88 29.09
CA SER A 142 43.29 -5.53 28.34
C SER A 142 43.04 -5.57 26.83
N GLU A 143 43.71 -4.73 26.05
CA GLU A 143 43.56 -4.70 24.59
C GLU A 143 43.93 -6.03 23.91
N VAL A 144 44.91 -6.74 24.47
CA VAL A 144 45.30 -8.08 24.01
C VAL A 144 44.12 -9.03 24.18
N ASP A 145 43.48 -9.01 25.35
CA ASP A 145 42.35 -9.88 25.64
C ASP A 145 41.12 -9.51 24.79
N LYS A 146 40.86 -8.22 24.56
CA LYS A 146 39.82 -7.77 23.61
C LYS A 146 40.05 -8.30 22.19
N ARG A 147 41.29 -8.33 21.72
CA ARG A 147 41.64 -8.85 20.39
C ARG A 147 41.52 -10.37 20.33
N VAL A 148 41.87 -11.08 21.41
CA VAL A 148 41.73 -12.54 21.53
C VAL A 148 40.25 -12.94 21.59
N LEU A 149 39.45 -12.27 22.43
CA LEU A 149 38.03 -12.54 22.62
C LEU A 149 37.16 -12.10 21.42
N TYR A 150 37.46 -10.95 20.81
CA TYR A 150 36.66 -10.34 19.75
C TYR A 150 37.47 -10.11 18.46
N PRO A 151 37.85 -11.17 17.74
CA PRO A 151 38.56 -11.03 16.46
C PRO A 151 37.67 -10.42 15.38
N GLY A 152 38.27 -9.62 14.50
CA GLY A 152 37.56 -9.00 13.37
C GLY A 152 37.11 -10.02 12.32
N LYS A 153 35.93 -9.81 11.73
CA LYS A 153 35.39 -10.66 10.66
C LYS A 153 35.44 -9.98 9.29
N LYS A 154 35.68 -10.76 8.22
CA LYS A 154 35.55 -10.28 6.84
C LYS A 154 34.08 -10.08 6.50
N LEU A 155 33.74 -8.84 6.13
CA LEU A 155 32.37 -8.46 5.83
C LEU A 155 31.96 -8.89 4.43
N ARG A 156 30.72 -9.33 4.30
CA ARG A 156 30.09 -9.59 3.00
C ARG A 156 29.90 -8.28 2.24
N GLU A 157 29.81 -8.34 0.91
CA GLU A 157 29.66 -7.13 0.09
C GLU A 157 28.41 -6.32 0.44
N HIS A 158 27.29 -6.99 0.72
CA HIS A 158 26.06 -6.31 1.14
C HIS A 158 26.23 -5.57 2.48
N GLU A 159 26.98 -6.15 3.43
CA GLU A 159 27.22 -5.52 4.74
C GLU A 159 28.13 -4.30 4.62
N LYS A 160 29.00 -4.26 3.60
CA LYS A 160 29.81 -3.09 3.26
C LYS A 160 28.92 -1.99 2.71
N LYS A 161 28.09 -2.31 1.70
CA LYS A 161 27.11 -1.36 1.12
C LYS A 161 26.17 -0.79 2.17
N LEU A 162 25.71 -1.61 3.12
CA LEU A 162 24.83 -1.15 4.21
C LEU A 162 25.56 -0.24 5.23
N ARG A 163 26.86 -0.47 5.45
CA ARG A 163 27.69 0.42 6.28
C ARG A 163 27.94 1.76 5.60
N ASP A 164 28.03 1.78 4.28
CA ASP A 164 28.23 2.97 3.47
C ASP A 164 26.94 3.82 3.39
N LYS A 165 26.45 4.27 4.54
CA LYS A 165 25.20 5.03 4.69
C LYS A 165 25.16 6.29 3.84
N ASP A 166 26.30 6.95 3.69
CA ASP A 166 26.41 8.17 2.88
C ASP A 166 26.09 7.92 1.39
N SER A 167 26.14 6.67 0.91
CA SER A 167 25.80 6.34 -0.49
C SER A 167 24.29 6.33 -0.77
N TYR A 168 23.44 6.02 0.22
CA TYR A 168 22.01 5.82 0.01
C TYR A 168 21.11 6.67 0.92
N VAL A 169 21.67 7.29 1.97
CA VAL A 169 20.92 8.14 2.89
C VAL A 169 21.08 9.60 2.50
N GLU A 170 19.99 10.22 2.04
CA GLU A 170 19.96 11.64 1.71
C GLU A 170 19.95 12.52 2.97
N ARG A 171 20.92 13.45 3.06
CA ARG A 171 20.96 14.48 4.11
C ARG A 171 20.24 15.74 3.64
N ARG A 172 19.58 16.43 4.59
CA ARG A 172 18.82 17.66 4.30
C ARG A 172 19.73 18.77 3.78
N MET A 173 19.45 19.28 2.58
CA MET A 173 20.14 20.43 2.00
C MET A 173 19.72 21.76 2.64
N ARG A 174 20.61 22.76 2.60
CA ARG A 174 20.32 24.13 3.05
C ARG A 174 19.65 24.91 1.93
N ALA A 175 18.67 25.74 2.29
CA ALA A 175 18.00 26.65 1.34
C ALA A 175 18.94 27.79 0.91
N LEU A 176 18.55 28.57 -0.10
CA LEU A 176 19.29 29.76 -0.51
C LEU A 176 18.99 30.95 0.44
N PRO A 177 19.94 31.89 0.62
CA PRO A 177 19.69 33.14 1.32
C PRO A 177 18.72 34.03 0.54
N VAL A 178 17.87 34.78 1.25
CA VAL A 178 17.01 35.81 0.63
C VAL A 178 17.84 37.08 0.46
N GLN A 179 17.86 37.63 -0.77
CA GLN A 179 18.45 38.94 -1.02
C GLN A 179 17.52 40.02 -0.47
N ASP A 180 18.05 40.90 0.37
CA ASP A 180 17.33 42.11 0.80
C ASP A 180 17.36 43.09 -0.38
N LYS A 181 16.17 43.46 -0.85
CA LYS A 181 15.98 44.42 -1.95
C LYS A 181 16.08 45.84 -1.44
#